data_AF-A0A2E6F507-F1
#
_entry.id   AF-A0A2E6F507-F1
#
_cell.length_a   1.000
_cell.length_b   1.000
_cell.length_c   1.000
_cell.angle_alpha   90.00
_cell.angle_beta   90.00
_cell.angle_gamma   90.00
#
_symmetry.space_group_name_H-M   'P 1'
#
loop_
_entity.id
_entity.type
_entity.pdbx_description
1 polymer ?
#
loop_
_entity_poly.entity_id
_entity_poly.type
_entity_poly.pdbx_seq_one_letter_code
_entity_poly.pdbx_strand_id
1 'polypeptide(L)'
;DLIALTFQLDEELFTDDYRIQNTLTKAGKTWSSVIQKGITGVWVWLQICTGCGISKPLDPNKKESICSHCGSPLKLKKKKR
;
A
#
# COMPACT_ATOMS: atom_id res chain seq x y z
N ASP A 1 1.32 -20.39 5.13
CA ASP A 1 2.02 -21.02 6.27
C ASP A 1 3.18 -20.20 6.80
N LEU A 2 4.14 -19.76 5.98
CA LEU A 2 5.28 -18.95 6.46
C LEU A 2 4.88 -17.72 7.29
N ILE A 3 3.95 -16.89 6.80
CA ILE A 3 3.45 -15.73 7.56
C ILE A 3 2.84 -16.16 8.89
N ALA A 4 2.04 -17.24 8.90
CA ALA A 4 1.41 -17.70 10.14
C ALA A 4 2.46 -18.14 11.17
N LEU A 5 3.51 -18.84 10.72
CA LEU A 5 4.62 -19.27 11.56
C LEU A 5 5.42 -18.06 12.10
N THR A 6 5.70 -17.06 11.27
CA THR A 6 6.31 -15.79 11.69
C THR A 6 5.51 -15.11 12.79
N PHE A 7 4.18 -15.10 12.69
CA PHE A 7 3.32 -14.55 13.74
C PHE A 7 3.30 -15.41 15.01
N GLN A 8 3.33 -16.73 14.87
CA GLN A 8 3.29 -17.65 16.00
C GLN A 8 4.60 -17.63 16.80
N LEU A 9 5.74 -17.54 16.11
CA LEU A 9 7.07 -17.50 16.73
C LEU A 9 7.51 -16.09 17.10
N ASP A 10 6.86 -15.06 16.55
CA ASP A 10 7.25 -13.66 16.65
C ASP A 10 8.69 -13.38 16.17
N GLU A 11 9.12 -14.15 15.18
CA GLU A 11 10.48 -14.12 14.63
C GLU A 11 10.54 -13.42 13.28
N GLU A 12 11.74 -13.05 12.85
CA GLU A 12 11.98 -12.41 11.55
C GLU A 12 11.85 -13.41 10.39
N LEU A 13 11.21 -12.98 9.28
CA LEU A 13 11.13 -13.78 8.07
C LEU A 13 12.13 -13.32 7.00
N PHE A 14 12.96 -14.24 6.52
CA PHE A 14 13.82 -14.03 5.36
C PHE A 14 13.09 -14.38 4.07
N THR A 15 12.84 -13.40 3.21
CA THR A 15 12.10 -13.61 1.96
C THR A 15 12.39 -12.53 0.93
N ASP A 16 12.41 -12.90 -0.35
CA ASP A 16 12.45 -11.96 -1.49
C ASP A 16 11.05 -11.73 -2.12
N ASP A 17 9.97 -12.34 -1.61
CA ASP A 17 8.61 -12.10 -2.14
C ASP A 17 8.05 -10.76 -1.61
N TYR A 18 7.90 -9.79 -2.51
CA TYR A 18 7.39 -8.46 -2.18
C TYR A 18 5.98 -8.44 -1.57
N ARG A 19 5.12 -9.41 -1.84
CA ARG A 19 3.78 -9.46 -1.24
C ARG A 19 3.88 -9.85 0.23
N ILE A 20 4.77 -10.78 0.55
CA ILE A 20 5.03 -11.20 1.93
C ILE A 20 5.67 -10.04 2.71
N GLN A 21 6.70 -9.41 2.16
CA GLN A 21 7.36 -8.24 2.76
C GLN A 21 6.35 -7.10 3.03
N ASN A 22 5.48 -6.79 2.05
CA ASN A 22 4.42 -5.79 2.23
C ASN A 22 3.44 -6.17 3.35
N THR A 23 3.08 -7.45 3.45
CA THR A 23 2.13 -7.94 4.46
C THR A 23 2.73 -7.84 5.86
N LEU A 24 3.97 -8.30 6.05
CA LEU A 24 4.68 -8.21 7.32
C LEU A 24 4.94 -6.75 7.73
N THR A 25 5.36 -5.90 6.79
CA THR A 25 5.54 -4.45 7.04
C THR A 25 4.23 -3.80 7.51
N LYS A 26 3.09 -4.11 6.86
CA LYS A 26 1.78 -3.59 7.28
C LYS A 26 1.34 -4.11 8.65
N ALA A 27 1.76 -5.32 9.00
CA ALA A 27 1.50 -5.93 10.29
C ALA A 27 2.49 -5.53 11.40
N GLY A 28 3.49 -4.71 11.08
CA GLY A 28 4.54 -4.32 12.04
C GLY A 28 5.51 -5.45 12.41
N LYS A 29 5.58 -6.51 11.58
CA LYS A 29 6.53 -7.62 11.74
C LYS A 29 7.81 -7.37 10.94
N THR A 30 8.92 -7.91 11.44
CA THR A 30 10.24 -7.79 10.81
C THR A 30 10.41 -8.79 9.67
N TRP A 31 11.18 -8.39 8.67
CA TRP A 31 11.59 -9.23 7.56
C TRP A 31 12.92 -8.72 7.00
N SER A 32 13.69 -9.64 6.42
CA SER A 32 14.93 -9.34 5.71
C SER A 32 14.91 -9.94 4.31
N SER A 33 15.47 -9.23 3.34
CA SER A 33 15.67 -9.76 1.98
C SER A 33 16.90 -10.66 1.92
N VAL A 34 16.93 -11.58 0.97
CA VAL A 34 18.04 -12.56 0.84
C VAL A 34 18.98 -12.13 -0.28
N ILE A 35 18.45 -12.00 -1.50
CA ILE A 35 19.25 -11.64 -2.70
C ILE A 35 18.95 -10.20 -3.12
N GLN A 36 17.69 -9.79 -3.02
CA GLN A 36 17.26 -8.48 -3.49
C GLN A 36 17.47 -7.41 -2.42
N LYS A 37 17.39 -6.13 -2.79
CA LYS A 37 17.45 -5.00 -1.84
C LYS A 37 16.23 -4.92 -0.90
N GLY A 38 15.19 -5.73 -1.13
CA GLY A 38 13.91 -5.63 -0.44
C GLY A 38 13.11 -4.39 -0.84
N ILE A 39 11.93 -4.21 -0.25
CA ILE A 39 11.09 -3.02 -0.46
C ILE A 39 11.81 -1.77 0.09
N THR A 40 12.03 -0.80 -0.80
CA THR A 40 12.65 0.50 -0.48
C THR A 40 11.65 1.67 -0.43
N GLY A 41 10.37 1.39 -0.67
CA GLY A 41 9.33 2.41 -0.65
C GLY A 41 7.93 1.82 -0.83
N VAL A 42 6.98 2.40 -0.11
CA VAL A 42 5.56 2.02 -0.21
C VAL A 42 4.83 3.05 -1.05
N TRP A 43 4.03 2.59 -2.00
CA TRP A 43 3.18 3.47 -2.81
C TRP A 43 1.76 3.46 -2.27
N VAL A 44 1.15 4.63 -2.18
CA VAL A 44 -0.26 4.79 -1.84
C VAL A 44 -0.98 5.34 -3.07
N TRP A 45 -2.11 4.73 -3.38
CA TRP A 45 -3.01 5.21 -4.43
C TRP A 45 -3.95 6.27 -3.85
N LEU A 46 -3.97 7.44 -4.50
CA LEU A 46 -4.85 8.55 -4.18
C LEU A 46 -5.81 8.78 -5.34
N GLN A 47 -7.02 9.22 -5.04
CA GLN A 47 -7.93 9.81 -6.02
C GLN A 47 -7.74 11.32 -6.02
N ILE A 48 -7.41 11.91 -7.17
CA ILE A 48 -7.26 13.35 -7.36
C ILE A 48 -8.31 13.88 -8.33
N CYS A 49 -8.96 14.99 -7.97
CA CYS A 49 -9.89 15.67 -8.85
C CYS A 49 -9.16 16.38 -9.99
N THR A 50 -9.65 16.23 -11.22
CA THR A 50 -9.08 16.90 -12.39
C THR A 50 -9.41 18.39 -12.48
N GLY A 51 -10.43 18.86 -11.76
CA GLY A 51 -10.84 20.25 -11.72
C GLY A 51 -10.17 20.99 -10.56
N CYS A 52 -10.64 20.75 -9.33
CA CYS A 52 -10.16 21.47 -8.15
C CYS A 52 -8.83 20.95 -7.56
N GLY A 53 -8.30 19.83 -8.03
CA GLY A 53 -7.02 19.28 -7.56
C GLY A 53 -7.06 18.61 -6.17
N ILE A 54 -8.21 18.58 -5.50
CA ILE A 54 -8.36 17.92 -4.20
C ILE A 54 -8.02 16.43 -4.34
N SER A 55 -7.13 15.96 -3.47
CA SER A 55 -6.71 14.56 -3.41
C SER A 55 -7.14 13.89 -2.12
N LYS A 56 -7.66 12.67 -2.21
CA LYS A 56 -8.05 11.84 -1.07
C LYS A 56 -7.49 10.42 -1.21
N PRO A 57 -7.32 9.68 -0.10
CA PRO A 57 -6.98 8.26 -0.15
C PRO A 57 -7.99 7.48 -0.99
N LEU A 58 -7.53 6.51 -1.78
CA LEU A 58 -8.43 5.59 -2.46
C LEU A 58 -9.11 4.70 -1.41
N ASP A 59 -10.44 4.81 -1.32
CA ASP A 59 -11.27 3.87 -0.56
C ASP A 59 -11.73 2.76 -1.51
N PRO A 60 -11.25 1.51 -1.38
CA PRO A 60 -11.62 0.42 -2.27
C PRO A 60 -13.11 0.03 -2.15
N ASN A 61 -13.79 0.40 -1.06
CA ASN A 61 -15.21 0.10 -0.85
C ASN A 61 -16.13 1.16 -1.48
N LYS A 62 -15.60 2.35 -1.79
CA LYS A 62 -16.38 3.45 -2.38
C LYS A 62 -15.93 3.72 -3.81
N LYS A 63 -16.80 3.42 -4.77
CA LYS A 63 -16.59 3.76 -6.18
C LYS A 63 -17.04 5.18 -6.47
N GLU A 64 -16.28 6.15 -5.96
CA GLU A 64 -16.51 7.56 -6.29
C GLU A 64 -15.73 7.92 -7.57
N SER A 65 -16.46 8.26 -8.63
CA SER A 65 -15.89 8.71 -9.91
C SER A 65 -15.92 10.22 -10.08
N ILE A 66 -16.69 10.92 -9.26
CA ILE A 66 -16.98 12.36 -9.35
C ILE A 66 -16.57 13.06 -8.06
N CYS A 67 -16.01 14.25 -8.16
CA CYS A 67 -15.62 15.07 -7.01
C CYS A 67 -16.84 15.70 -6.34
N SER A 68 -17.00 15.47 -5.04
CA SER A 68 -18.09 16.05 -4.23
C SER A 68 -18.02 17.57 -4.07
N HIS A 69 -16.86 18.20 -4.34
CA HIS A 69 -16.68 19.65 -4.22
C HIS A 69 -17.02 20.41 -5.50
N CYS A 70 -16.59 19.92 -6.67
CA CYS A 70 -16.69 20.68 -7.92
C CYS A 70 -17.32 19.88 -9.09
N GLY A 71 -17.76 18.65 -8.85
CA GLY A 71 -18.42 17.81 -9.88
C GLY A 71 -17.49 17.28 -10.98
N SER A 72 -16.20 17.62 -10.98
CA SER A 72 -15.28 17.12 -12.01
C SER A 72 -14.84 15.67 -11.75
N PRO A 73 -14.40 14.92 -12.78
CA PRO A 73 -13.94 13.54 -12.62
C PRO A 73 -12.75 13.38 -11.66
N LEU A 74 -12.68 12.22 -11.01
CA LEU A 74 -11.54 11.77 -10.22
C LEU A 74 -10.61 10.89 -11.06
N LYS A 75 -9.30 11.00 -10.84
CA LYS A 75 -8.26 10.16 -11.44
C LYS A 75 -7.39 9.51 -10.36
N LEU A 76 -6.83 8.34 -10.65
CA LEU A 76 -5.87 7.68 -9.78
C LEU A 76 -4.48 8.28 -9.94
N LYS A 77 -3.82 8.59 -8.83
CA LYS A 77 -2.44 9.05 -8.77
C LYS A 77 -1.68 8.26 -7.71
N LYS A 78 -0.51 7.75 -8.08
CA LYS A 78 0.43 7.13 -7.13
C LYS A 78 1.20 8.22 -6.38
N LYS A 79 1.30 8.08 -5.06
CA LYS A 79 2.16 8.90 -4.20
C LYS A 79 3.08 7.98 -3.41
N LYS A 80 4.37 8.30 -3.37
CA LYS A 80 5.33 7.61 -2.51
C LYS A 80 5.03 7.99 -1.06
N ARG A 81 4.91 7.00 -0.18
CA ARG A 81 4.75 7.20 1.27
C ARG A 81 6.09 7.58 1.89
#